data_AF-A0A962PAG7-F1
#
_entry.id   AF-A0A962PAG7-F1
#
_cell.length_a   1.000
_cell.length_b   1.000
_cell.length_c   1.000
_cell.angle_alpha   90.00
_cell.angle_beta   90.00
_cell.angle_gamma   90.00
#
_symmetry.space_group_name_H-M   'P 1'
#
loop_
_entity.id
_entity.type
_entity.pdbx_description
1 polymer ?
#
loop_
_entity_poly.entity_id
_entity_poly.type
_entity_poly.pdbx_seq_one_letter_code
_entity_poly.pdbx_strand_id
1 'polypeptide(L)'
;MPLALEQKLIAALPKKEQTYAVAVITEYKKQLEKQKSPQEQGLPFSVPMLCLLEHRELELAVKDTILELQGWNLLDYPTTLPEFSFDENSKTFAFDIENEQIVWQLLTAQAQLSLAYQQDWTELELVEWLDRRVHQIDVQPITMLTFVQRMITHLQQQRGFSLDLLVRAKFILQKVLLEKISAYRQKAATTGFQTLLLDNPMVETSFNFSIDFSRVNYSPKAFYRGGLKFPKHYFAVIADMNNEEIDCAKSFERLHAENKLAYWVRNLESDPKNAFWLPTATGKFYPDFVAMLNDGRLLVVEYKGDQLVTNDDSKEKNAIGRKWEAASNGKTLFLMAVKKDENGYGVYQQLKAKIAR
;
A
#
# COMPACT_ATOMS: atom_id res chain seq x y z
N MET A 1 39.22 0.76 13.20
CA MET A 1 40.70 0.81 13.06
C MET A 1 41.11 -0.25 12.05
N PRO A 2 41.99 0.03 11.07
CA PRO A 2 42.47 -0.98 10.13
C PRO A 2 43.23 -2.09 10.88
N LEU A 3 43.00 -3.37 10.51
CA LEU A 3 43.62 -4.54 11.15
C LEU A 3 45.15 -4.43 11.26
N ALA A 4 45.77 -3.81 10.26
CA ALA A 4 47.22 -3.58 10.19
C ALA A 4 47.74 -2.57 11.23
N LEU A 5 46.94 -1.57 11.63
CA LEU A 5 47.33 -0.59 12.64
C LEU A 5 47.22 -1.18 14.05
N GLU A 6 46.19 -1.99 14.28
CA GLU A 6 45.98 -2.72 15.52
C GLU A 6 47.09 -3.74 15.79
N GLN A 7 47.47 -4.54 14.80
CA GLN A 7 48.58 -5.48 14.92
C GLN A 7 49.91 -4.76 15.25
N LYS A 8 50.15 -3.59 14.66
CA LYS A 8 51.33 -2.76 14.98
C LYS A 8 51.31 -2.21 16.40
N LEU A 9 50.15 -1.75 16.89
CA LEU A 9 49.99 -1.25 18.26
C LEU A 9 50.18 -2.35 19.30
N ILE A 10 49.63 -3.56 19.05
CA ILE A 10 49.80 -4.70 19.94
C ILE A 10 51.27 -5.19 19.93
N ALA A 11 51.92 -5.24 18.77
CA ALA A 11 53.32 -5.64 18.66
C ALA A 11 54.30 -4.66 19.32
N ALA A 12 53.93 -3.39 19.46
CA ALA A 12 54.72 -2.36 20.14
C ALA A 12 54.66 -2.46 21.68
N LEU A 13 53.74 -3.24 22.24
CA LEU A 13 53.62 -3.44 23.70
C LEU A 13 54.58 -4.53 24.22
N PRO A 14 55.00 -4.46 25.49
CA PRO A 14 55.79 -5.51 26.12
C PRO A 14 55.10 -6.89 26.03
N LYS A 15 55.86 -7.96 25.76
CA LYS A 15 55.32 -9.34 25.55
C LYS A 15 54.35 -9.82 26.63
N LYS A 16 54.49 -9.36 27.88
CA LYS A 16 53.61 -9.72 29.01
C LYS A 16 52.23 -9.03 28.95
N GLU A 17 52.11 -7.91 28.25
CA GLU A 17 50.90 -7.08 28.17
C GLU A 17 50.12 -7.27 26.87
N GLN A 18 50.74 -7.89 25.85
CA GLN A 18 50.11 -8.13 24.54
C GLN A 18 48.82 -8.95 24.67
N THR A 19 48.82 -10.01 25.49
CA THR A 19 47.62 -10.85 25.71
C THR A 19 46.48 -10.08 26.36
N TYR A 20 46.79 -9.19 27.31
CA TYR A 20 45.81 -8.33 27.96
C TYR A 20 45.27 -7.27 26.98
N ALA A 21 46.13 -6.63 26.19
CA ALA A 21 45.74 -5.66 25.19
C ALA A 21 44.82 -6.27 24.11
N VAL A 22 45.10 -7.49 23.64
CA VAL A 22 44.21 -8.23 22.74
C VAL A 22 42.83 -8.44 23.37
N ALA A 23 42.76 -8.86 24.65
CA ALA A 23 41.50 -9.06 25.35
C ALA A 23 40.69 -7.76 25.49
N VAL A 24 41.34 -6.66 25.85
CA VAL A 24 40.72 -5.33 25.98
C VAL A 24 40.22 -4.81 24.64
N ILE A 25 41.03 -4.91 23.57
CA ILE A 25 40.64 -4.48 22.23
C ILE A 25 39.48 -5.34 21.71
N THR A 26 39.51 -6.64 21.97
CA THR A 26 38.43 -7.56 21.60
C THR A 26 37.13 -7.21 22.34
N GLU A 27 37.21 -6.92 23.63
CA GLU A 27 36.04 -6.51 24.42
C GLU A 27 35.50 -5.14 23.97
N TYR A 28 36.38 -4.18 23.70
CA TYR A 28 36.01 -2.87 23.18
C TYR A 28 35.34 -2.96 21.79
N LYS A 29 35.87 -3.83 20.90
CA LYS A 29 35.23 -4.13 19.62
C LYS A 29 33.86 -4.78 19.79
N LYS A 30 33.71 -5.73 20.71
CA LYS A 30 32.40 -6.31 21.04
C LYS A 30 31.43 -5.25 21.54
N GLN A 31 31.88 -4.28 22.33
CA GLN A 31 31.05 -3.17 22.78
C GLN A 31 30.66 -2.21 21.65
N LEU A 32 31.58 -1.91 20.73
CA LEU A 32 31.28 -1.12 19.52
C LEU A 32 30.32 -1.84 18.57
N GLU A 33 30.50 -3.14 18.36
CA GLU A 33 29.56 -3.96 17.60
C GLU A 33 28.17 -4.00 18.27
N LYS A 34 28.11 -4.07 19.60
CA LYS A 34 26.84 -3.96 20.35
C LYS A 34 26.15 -2.60 20.23
N GLN A 35 26.88 -1.54 19.85
CA GLN A 35 26.31 -0.22 19.60
C GLN A 35 25.79 -0.05 18.18
N LYS A 36 26.29 -0.85 17.24
CA LYS A 36 25.77 -0.88 15.87
C LYS A 36 24.35 -1.44 15.84
N SER A 37 23.53 -0.87 14.98
CA SER A 37 22.24 -1.42 14.63
C SER A 37 22.38 -2.78 13.92
N PRO A 38 21.35 -3.64 13.96
CA PRO A 38 21.31 -4.89 13.21
C PRO A 38 21.69 -4.76 11.73
N GLN A 39 21.28 -3.68 11.05
CA GLN A 39 21.66 -3.43 9.66
C GLN A 39 23.17 -3.18 9.52
N GLU A 40 23.77 -2.36 10.39
CA GLU A 40 25.21 -2.05 10.37
C GLU A 40 26.08 -3.26 10.74
N GLN A 41 25.49 -4.25 11.42
CA GLN A 41 26.10 -5.56 11.69
C GLN A 41 26.00 -6.50 10.46
N GLY A 42 25.26 -6.14 9.42
CA GLY A 42 25.07 -6.94 8.22
C GLY A 42 24.12 -8.12 8.40
N LEU A 43 23.22 -8.07 9.39
CA LEU A 43 22.23 -9.12 9.61
C LEU A 43 21.20 -9.11 8.46
N PRO A 44 20.83 -10.27 7.87
CA PRO A 44 19.90 -10.32 6.74
C PRO A 44 18.47 -10.12 7.22
N PHE A 45 17.68 -9.27 6.55
CA PHE A 45 16.28 -9.07 6.89
C PHE A 45 15.43 -8.86 5.64
N SER A 46 15.01 -9.98 5.05
CA SER A 46 14.16 -10.01 3.86
C SER A 46 12.78 -10.53 4.22
N VAL A 47 11.73 -9.88 3.71
CA VAL A 47 10.33 -10.24 3.98
C VAL A 47 9.63 -10.60 2.68
N PRO A 48 9.03 -11.81 2.58
CA PRO A 48 8.43 -12.31 1.35
C PRO A 48 7.09 -11.65 1.08
N MET A 49 6.75 -11.52 -0.20
CA MET A 49 5.51 -10.88 -0.64
C MET A 49 4.45 -11.91 -1.01
N LEU A 50 3.19 -11.46 -1.02
CA LEU A 50 2.07 -12.26 -1.50
C LEU A 50 2.07 -12.32 -3.03
N CYS A 51 1.95 -13.53 -3.56
CA CYS A 51 2.05 -13.82 -4.99
C CYS A 51 0.85 -14.66 -5.46
N LEU A 52 0.47 -14.47 -6.72
CA LEU A 52 -0.52 -15.25 -7.44
C LEU A 52 0.20 -16.26 -8.33
N LEU A 53 -0.26 -17.50 -8.33
CA LEU A 53 0.25 -18.54 -9.24
C LEU A 53 -0.60 -18.57 -10.51
N GLU A 54 -0.03 -18.19 -11.64
CA GLU A 54 -0.68 -18.25 -12.94
C GLU A 54 0.20 -19.03 -13.92
N HIS A 55 -0.36 -19.97 -14.68
CA HIS A 55 0.39 -20.76 -15.67
C HIS A 55 1.70 -21.43 -15.17
N ARG A 56 1.80 -21.69 -13.85
CA ARG A 56 3.00 -22.19 -13.12
C ARG A 56 4.12 -21.16 -12.91
N GLU A 57 3.86 -19.89 -13.20
CA GLU A 57 4.73 -18.77 -12.85
C GLU A 57 4.12 -17.99 -11.68
N LEU A 58 5.00 -17.45 -10.83
CA LEU A 58 4.57 -16.62 -9.70
C LEU A 58 4.63 -15.17 -10.12
N GLU A 59 3.50 -14.48 -9.96
CA GLU A 59 3.41 -13.04 -10.14
C GLU A 59 3.11 -12.34 -8.81
N LEU A 60 3.62 -11.12 -8.66
CA LEU A 60 3.36 -10.32 -7.48
C LEU A 60 1.88 -9.91 -7.46
N ALA A 61 1.22 -10.08 -6.31
CA ALA A 61 -0.17 -9.67 -6.16
C ALA A 61 -0.30 -8.14 -6.07
N VAL A 62 -0.26 -7.46 -7.22
CA VAL A 62 -0.55 -6.03 -7.38
C VAL A 62 -1.90 -5.82 -8.07
N LYS A 63 -2.46 -4.61 -7.95
CA LYS A 63 -3.74 -4.25 -8.57
C LYS A 63 -3.78 -4.54 -10.07
N ASP A 64 -2.70 -4.25 -10.79
CA ASP A 64 -2.64 -4.45 -12.25
C ASP A 64 -2.71 -5.93 -12.62
N THR A 65 -1.89 -6.78 -11.99
CA THR A 65 -1.95 -8.25 -12.12
C THR A 65 -3.34 -8.79 -11.76
N ILE A 66 -3.95 -8.29 -10.68
CA ILE A 66 -5.31 -8.73 -10.29
C ILE A 66 -6.35 -8.38 -11.37
N LEU A 67 -6.28 -7.17 -11.95
CA LEU A 67 -7.18 -6.74 -13.01
C LEU A 67 -6.99 -7.54 -14.29
N GLU A 68 -5.74 -7.82 -14.66
CA GLU A 68 -5.38 -8.64 -15.81
C GLU A 68 -5.91 -10.07 -15.67
N LEU A 69 -5.62 -10.73 -14.55
CA LEU A 69 -6.08 -12.10 -14.25
C LEU A 69 -7.61 -12.21 -14.15
N GLN A 70 -8.27 -11.17 -13.65
CA GLN A 70 -9.74 -11.13 -13.58
C GLN A 70 -10.38 -10.94 -14.97
N GLY A 71 -9.59 -10.56 -15.98
CA GLY A 71 -10.09 -10.29 -17.33
C GLY A 71 -10.91 -9.00 -17.39
N TRP A 72 -10.51 -7.97 -16.65
CA TRP A 72 -11.25 -6.71 -16.58
C TRP A 72 -11.49 -6.11 -17.97
N ASN A 73 -12.77 -5.91 -18.32
CA ASN A 73 -13.18 -5.28 -19.56
C ASN A 73 -14.23 -4.19 -19.28
N LEU A 74 -13.96 -2.98 -19.79
CA LEU A 74 -14.83 -1.83 -19.60
C LEU A 74 -16.24 -2.04 -20.16
N LEU A 75 -16.39 -2.86 -21.22
CA LEU A 75 -17.68 -3.12 -21.87
C LEU A 75 -18.58 -4.10 -21.10
N ASP A 76 -18.07 -4.77 -20.07
CA ASP A 76 -18.87 -5.65 -19.20
C ASP A 76 -19.72 -4.85 -18.19
N TYR A 77 -19.47 -3.55 -18.09
CA TYR A 77 -20.16 -2.66 -17.17
C TYR A 77 -21.24 -1.84 -17.87
N PRO A 78 -22.31 -1.43 -17.15
CA PRO A 78 -23.41 -0.67 -17.75
C PRO A 78 -22.95 0.67 -18.37
N THR A 79 -23.43 0.99 -19.57
CA THR A 79 -23.18 2.27 -20.22
C THR A 79 -24.31 3.27 -19.91
N THR A 80 -24.51 3.52 -18.61
CA THR A 80 -25.55 4.43 -18.10
C THR A 80 -24.92 5.49 -17.19
N LEU A 81 -25.37 6.74 -17.31
CA LEU A 81 -24.94 7.88 -16.49
C LEU A 81 -26.13 8.52 -15.74
N PRO A 82 -26.76 7.81 -14.78
CA PRO A 82 -27.84 8.38 -13.96
C PRO A 82 -27.42 9.67 -13.25
N GLU A 83 -26.16 9.76 -12.81
CA GLU A 83 -25.57 10.91 -12.13
C GLU A 83 -25.46 12.17 -13.00
N PHE A 84 -25.54 12.06 -14.32
CA PHE A 84 -25.48 13.22 -15.22
C PHE A 84 -26.87 13.83 -15.36
N SER A 85 -27.06 15.06 -14.88
CA SER A 85 -28.34 15.76 -14.96
C SER A 85 -28.17 17.21 -15.42
N PHE A 86 -29.23 17.76 -16.01
CA PHE A 86 -29.29 19.15 -16.46
C PHE A 86 -30.62 19.75 -16.03
N ASP A 87 -30.56 20.91 -15.39
CA ASP A 87 -31.72 21.73 -15.06
C ASP A 87 -31.84 22.87 -16.08
N GLU A 88 -32.91 22.81 -16.89
CA GLU A 88 -33.18 23.82 -17.92
C GLU A 88 -33.47 25.21 -17.35
N ASN A 89 -34.04 25.29 -16.14
CA ASN A 89 -34.46 26.56 -15.53
C ASN A 89 -33.25 27.37 -15.04
N SER A 90 -32.34 26.70 -14.34
CA SER A 90 -31.10 27.30 -13.83
C SER A 90 -29.96 27.27 -14.85
N LYS A 91 -30.13 26.52 -15.95
CA LYS A 91 -29.09 26.19 -16.94
C LYS A 91 -27.85 25.60 -16.27
N THR A 92 -28.04 24.82 -15.21
CA THR A 92 -26.94 24.15 -14.50
C THR A 92 -26.90 22.67 -14.83
N PHE A 93 -25.69 22.16 -15.03
CA PHE A 93 -25.43 20.73 -14.91
C PHE A 93 -25.20 20.39 -13.46
N ALA A 94 -25.87 19.35 -12.97
CA ALA A 94 -25.60 18.80 -11.64
C ALA A 94 -25.11 17.36 -11.80
N PHE A 95 -24.05 17.03 -11.06
CA PHE A 95 -23.51 15.69 -11.00
C PHE A 95 -22.99 15.39 -9.59
N ASP A 96 -23.29 14.18 -9.12
CA ASP A 96 -22.83 13.68 -7.84
C ASP A 96 -21.42 13.08 -8.00
N ILE A 97 -20.44 13.65 -7.29
CA ILE A 97 -19.09 13.10 -7.18
C ILE A 97 -18.81 12.84 -5.71
N GLU A 98 -18.51 11.60 -5.33
CA GLU A 98 -18.09 11.27 -3.95
C GLU A 98 -19.08 11.77 -2.85
N ASN A 99 -20.38 11.78 -3.14
CA ASN A 99 -21.46 12.37 -2.31
C ASN A 99 -21.46 13.90 -2.19
N GLU A 100 -20.69 14.61 -3.01
CA GLU A 100 -20.76 16.05 -3.21
C GLU A 100 -21.43 16.38 -4.55
N GLN A 101 -22.46 17.23 -4.52
CA GLN A 101 -23.09 17.75 -5.73
C GLN A 101 -22.23 18.86 -6.32
N ILE A 102 -21.61 18.58 -7.47
CA ILE A 102 -20.99 19.64 -8.26
C ILE A 102 -22.04 20.23 -9.19
N VAL A 103 -22.35 21.51 -8.95
CA VAL A 103 -23.25 22.30 -9.78
C VAL A 103 -22.41 23.19 -10.69
N TRP A 104 -22.50 22.94 -11.99
CA TRP A 104 -21.83 23.74 -13.02
C TRP A 104 -22.85 24.60 -13.75
N GLN A 105 -22.75 25.92 -13.61
CA GLN A 105 -23.65 26.85 -14.27
C GLN A 105 -23.17 27.18 -15.67
N LEU A 106 -24.03 26.98 -16.67
CA LEU A 106 -23.77 27.46 -18.02
C LEU A 106 -23.76 28.99 -17.98
N LEU A 107 -22.59 29.60 -18.17
CA LEU A 107 -22.49 31.06 -18.31
C LEU A 107 -23.44 31.53 -19.41
N THR A 108 -24.21 32.57 -19.12
CA THR A 108 -25.22 33.11 -20.04
C THR A 108 -24.61 33.42 -21.40
N ALA A 109 -25.40 33.18 -22.45
CA ALA A 109 -25.01 33.23 -23.86
C ALA A 109 -24.15 34.46 -24.27
N GLN A 110 -24.26 35.60 -23.58
CA GLN A 110 -23.45 36.79 -23.83
C GLN A 110 -21.95 36.66 -23.50
N ALA A 111 -21.54 35.73 -22.64
CA ALA A 111 -20.12 35.51 -22.32
C ALA A 111 -19.43 34.50 -23.28
N GLN A 112 -20.19 33.66 -23.99
CA GLN A 112 -19.68 32.70 -24.98
C GLN A 112 -19.82 33.19 -26.44
N LEU A 113 -20.58 34.25 -26.68
CA LEU A 113 -20.83 34.85 -28.00
C LEU A 113 -19.58 35.44 -28.68
N SER A 114 -18.41 35.44 -28.03
CA SER A 114 -17.19 36.06 -28.56
C SER A 114 -16.07 35.09 -28.99
N LEU A 115 -16.19 33.76 -28.82
CA LEU A 115 -15.02 32.88 -28.94
C LEU A 115 -15.16 31.52 -29.65
N ALA A 116 -16.24 31.20 -30.36
CA ALA A 116 -16.21 30.01 -31.20
C ALA A 116 -17.11 30.12 -32.43
N TYR A 117 -16.50 29.91 -33.60
CA TYR A 117 -17.17 29.40 -34.80
C TYR A 117 -18.21 28.35 -34.40
N GLN A 118 -19.47 28.50 -34.85
CA GLN A 118 -20.42 27.40 -34.89
C GLN A 118 -19.87 26.36 -35.86
N GLN A 119 -19.08 25.44 -35.33
CA GLN A 119 -18.77 24.19 -36.01
C GLN A 119 -19.94 23.27 -35.69
N ASP A 120 -20.64 22.78 -36.71
CA ASP A 120 -21.71 21.80 -36.53
C ASP A 120 -21.06 20.49 -36.07
N TRP A 121 -21.04 20.23 -34.76
CA TRP A 121 -20.51 18.99 -34.21
C TRP A 121 -21.42 17.84 -34.61
N THR A 122 -20.83 16.77 -35.13
CA THR A 122 -21.47 15.47 -35.28
C THR A 122 -21.34 14.64 -34.00
N GLU A 123 -22.21 13.63 -33.83
CA GLU A 123 -22.08 12.66 -32.74
C GLU A 123 -20.70 11.97 -32.77
N LEU A 124 -20.22 11.64 -33.97
CA LEU A 124 -18.91 11.02 -34.17
C LEU A 124 -17.77 11.92 -33.67
N GLU A 125 -17.78 13.22 -34.01
CA GLU A 125 -16.76 14.16 -33.55
C GLU A 125 -16.78 14.33 -32.02
N LEU A 126 -17.95 14.30 -31.39
CA LEU A 126 -18.06 14.33 -29.93
C LEU A 126 -17.46 13.06 -29.31
N VAL A 127 -17.79 11.90 -29.86
CA VAL A 127 -17.25 10.61 -29.42
C VAL A 127 -15.73 10.57 -29.56
N GLU A 128 -15.17 10.94 -30.72
CA GLU A 128 -13.73 10.97 -30.96
C GLU A 128 -13.00 12.00 -30.08
N TRP A 129 -13.66 13.12 -29.75
CA TRP A 129 -13.11 14.11 -28.86
C TRP A 129 -13.05 13.59 -27.41
N LEU A 130 -14.09 12.89 -26.97
CA LEU A 130 -14.15 12.29 -25.64
C LEU A 130 -13.19 11.10 -25.52
N ASP A 131 -13.19 10.18 -26.49
CA ASP A 131 -12.31 8.99 -26.51
C ASP A 131 -10.84 9.35 -26.30
N ARG A 132 -10.32 10.33 -27.06
CA ARG A 132 -8.94 10.83 -26.91
C ARG A 132 -8.63 11.40 -25.52
N ARG A 133 -9.65 11.89 -24.80
CA ARG A 133 -9.50 12.57 -23.50
C ARG A 133 -9.79 11.67 -22.31
N VAL A 134 -10.50 10.57 -22.53
CA VAL A 134 -10.78 9.56 -21.50
C VAL A 134 -9.93 8.30 -21.67
N HIS A 135 -9.04 8.28 -22.66
CA HIS A 135 -8.10 7.19 -22.93
C HIS A 135 -7.41 6.70 -21.66
N GLN A 136 -7.32 5.38 -21.53
CA GLN A 136 -6.64 4.70 -20.44
C GLN A 136 -5.65 3.70 -21.03
N ILE A 137 -4.45 3.63 -20.46
CA ILE A 137 -3.37 2.77 -20.96
C ILE A 137 -3.71 1.27 -20.86
N ASP A 138 -4.54 0.91 -19.90
CA ASP A 138 -5.00 -0.45 -19.60
C ASP A 138 -6.27 -0.85 -20.39
N VAL A 139 -6.81 0.04 -21.25
CA VAL A 139 -8.01 -0.24 -22.05
C VAL A 139 -7.69 -0.17 -23.54
N GLN A 140 -8.09 -1.21 -24.28
CA GLN A 140 -7.92 -1.26 -25.73
C GLN A 140 -8.66 -0.10 -26.43
N PRO A 141 -8.06 0.56 -27.46
CA PRO A 141 -8.67 1.71 -28.12
C PRO A 141 -10.08 1.44 -28.65
N ILE A 142 -10.32 0.27 -29.25
CA ILE A 142 -11.65 -0.10 -29.77
C ILE A 142 -12.69 -0.25 -28.66
N THR A 143 -12.28 -0.74 -27.49
CA THR A 143 -13.13 -0.91 -26.30
C THR A 143 -13.52 0.46 -25.74
N MET A 144 -12.57 1.39 -25.66
CA MET A 144 -12.83 2.75 -25.19
C MET A 144 -13.79 3.50 -26.12
N LEU A 145 -13.53 3.47 -27.43
CA LEU A 145 -14.38 4.12 -28.43
C LEU A 145 -15.82 3.58 -28.36
N THR A 146 -15.96 2.25 -28.30
CA THR A 146 -17.27 1.59 -28.19
C THR A 146 -17.98 1.98 -26.90
N PHE A 147 -17.26 2.07 -25.78
CA PHE A 147 -17.81 2.48 -24.49
C PHE A 147 -18.34 3.91 -24.53
N VAL A 148 -17.53 4.85 -25.04
CA VAL A 148 -17.91 6.27 -25.17
C VAL A 148 -19.11 6.41 -26.10
N GLN A 149 -19.10 5.73 -27.25
CA GLN A 149 -20.22 5.74 -28.18
C GLN A 149 -21.51 5.25 -27.51
N ARG A 150 -21.49 4.09 -26.83
CA ARG A 150 -22.65 3.56 -26.12
C ARG A 150 -23.17 4.51 -25.04
N MET A 151 -22.28 5.21 -24.34
CA MET A 151 -22.66 6.22 -23.34
C MET A 151 -23.39 7.41 -23.97
N ILE A 152 -22.86 7.96 -25.06
CA ILE A 152 -23.48 9.09 -25.77
C ILE A 152 -24.82 8.67 -26.39
N THR A 153 -24.87 7.52 -27.05
CA THR A 153 -26.11 6.96 -27.59
C THR A 153 -27.16 6.76 -26.49
N HIS A 154 -26.78 6.25 -25.31
CA HIS A 154 -27.70 6.12 -24.18
C HIS A 154 -28.24 7.48 -23.69
N LEU A 155 -27.37 8.50 -23.57
CA LEU A 155 -27.79 9.85 -23.19
C LEU A 155 -28.78 10.47 -24.19
N GLN A 156 -28.57 10.26 -25.48
CA GLN A 156 -29.46 10.79 -26.51
C GLN A 156 -30.79 10.02 -26.57
N GLN A 157 -30.72 8.68 -26.67
CA GLN A 157 -31.90 7.86 -26.97
C GLN A 157 -32.76 7.54 -25.74
N GLN A 158 -32.14 7.32 -24.58
CA GLN A 158 -32.85 6.90 -23.37
C GLN A 158 -33.10 8.05 -22.39
N ARG A 159 -32.21 9.05 -22.38
CA ARG A 159 -32.31 10.21 -21.48
C ARG A 159 -32.76 11.50 -22.18
N GLY A 160 -32.84 11.51 -23.51
CA GLY A 160 -33.39 12.63 -24.29
C GLY A 160 -32.49 13.85 -24.41
N PHE A 161 -31.20 13.75 -24.10
CA PHE A 161 -30.27 14.88 -24.24
C PHE A 161 -30.01 15.21 -25.72
N SER A 162 -30.07 16.49 -26.08
CA SER A 162 -29.71 16.94 -27.44
C SER A 162 -28.20 16.97 -27.64
N LEU A 163 -27.75 16.77 -28.89
CA LEU A 163 -26.32 16.80 -29.23
C LEU A 163 -25.67 18.14 -28.87
N ASP A 164 -26.34 19.26 -29.15
CA ASP A 164 -25.86 20.60 -28.78
C ASP A 164 -25.61 20.75 -27.28
N LEU A 165 -26.49 20.19 -26.46
CA LEU A 165 -26.37 20.24 -25.02
C LEU A 165 -25.18 19.40 -24.54
N LEU A 166 -24.99 18.20 -25.11
CA LEU A 166 -23.84 17.34 -24.81
C LEU A 166 -22.52 17.96 -25.25
N VAL A 167 -22.47 18.62 -26.41
CA VAL A 167 -21.28 19.34 -26.90
C VAL A 167 -20.93 20.51 -25.98
N ARG A 168 -21.92 21.26 -25.49
CA ARG A 168 -21.70 22.31 -24.48
C ARG A 168 -21.20 21.72 -23.15
N ALA A 169 -21.66 20.53 -22.80
CA ALA A 169 -21.26 19.80 -21.59
C ALA A 169 -20.00 18.94 -21.75
N LYS A 170 -19.31 18.96 -22.91
CA LYS A 170 -18.28 17.95 -23.23
C LYS A 170 -17.16 17.81 -22.20
N PHE A 171 -16.76 18.91 -21.54
CA PHE A 171 -15.76 18.86 -20.46
C PHE A 171 -16.31 18.25 -19.17
N ILE A 172 -17.59 18.45 -18.88
CA ILE A 172 -18.29 17.80 -17.76
C ILE A 172 -18.43 16.31 -18.06
N LEU A 173 -18.87 15.95 -19.27
CA LEU A 173 -18.93 14.56 -19.73
C LEU A 173 -17.56 13.88 -19.63
N GLN A 174 -16.48 14.57 -20.03
CA GLN A 174 -15.12 14.04 -19.85
C GLN A 174 -14.83 13.68 -18.39
N LYS A 175 -15.14 14.57 -17.44
CA LYS A 175 -14.90 14.33 -16.01
C LYS A 175 -15.73 13.17 -15.48
N VAL A 176 -17.04 13.16 -15.78
CA VAL A 176 -17.97 12.10 -15.36
C VAL A 176 -17.56 10.74 -15.93
N LEU A 177 -17.15 10.68 -17.20
CA LEU A 177 -16.67 9.45 -17.82
C LEU A 177 -15.40 8.92 -17.14
N LEU A 178 -14.42 9.78 -16.85
CA LEU A 178 -13.20 9.38 -16.14
C LEU A 178 -13.50 8.79 -14.76
N GLU A 179 -14.40 9.41 -14.01
CA GLU A 179 -14.83 8.92 -12.70
C GLU A 179 -15.59 7.59 -12.82
N LYS A 180 -16.48 7.46 -13.81
CA LYS A 180 -17.21 6.21 -14.07
C LYS A 180 -16.26 5.07 -14.41
N ILE A 181 -15.28 5.31 -15.28
CA ILE A 181 -14.24 4.33 -15.63
C ILE A 181 -13.43 3.95 -14.39
N SER A 182 -13.03 4.93 -13.57
CA SER A 182 -12.32 4.69 -12.31
C SER A 182 -13.15 3.83 -11.34
N ALA A 183 -14.45 4.12 -11.21
CA ALA A 183 -15.36 3.35 -10.36
C ALA A 183 -15.53 1.90 -10.86
N TYR A 184 -15.64 1.69 -12.18
CA TYR A 184 -15.69 0.34 -12.76
C TYR A 184 -14.39 -0.43 -12.55
N ARG A 185 -13.24 0.23 -12.73
CA ARG A 185 -11.93 -0.35 -12.43
C ARG A 185 -11.81 -0.72 -10.95
N GLN A 186 -12.28 0.16 -10.04
CA GLN A 186 -12.24 -0.10 -8.61
C GLN A 186 -13.17 -1.26 -8.22
N LYS A 187 -14.35 -1.36 -8.84
CA LYS A 187 -15.26 -2.49 -8.65
C LYS A 187 -14.67 -3.81 -9.14
N ALA A 188 -14.00 -3.79 -10.30
CA ALA A 188 -13.26 -4.92 -10.83
C ALA A 188 -12.14 -5.35 -9.89
N ALA A 189 -11.29 -4.40 -9.44
CA ALA A 189 -10.20 -4.65 -8.51
C ALA A 189 -10.70 -5.22 -7.18
N THR A 190 -11.82 -4.72 -6.65
CA THR A 190 -12.43 -5.25 -5.41
C THR A 190 -12.91 -6.68 -5.59
N THR A 191 -13.52 -6.99 -6.74
CA THR A 191 -13.98 -8.34 -7.07
C THR A 191 -12.79 -9.30 -7.26
N GLY A 192 -11.77 -8.87 -8.00
CA GLY A 192 -10.54 -9.62 -8.21
C GLY A 192 -9.78 -9.87 -6.91
N PHE A 193 -9.68 -8.86 -6.03
CA PHE A 193 -9.05 -9.00 -4.73
C PHE A 193 -9.76 -10.07 -3.87
N GLN A 194 -11.09 -10.03 -3.80
CA GLN A 194 -11.86 -11.04 -3.07
C GLN A 194 -11.65 -12.44 -3.66
N THR A 195 -11.85 -12.60 -4.96
CA THR A 195 -11.85 -13.90 -5.63
C THR A 195 -10.45 -14.51 -5.80
N LEU A 196 -9.48 -13.74 -6.24
CA LEU A 196 -8.13 -14.20 -6.57
C LEU A 196 -7.19 -14.25 -5.36
N LEU A 197 -7.43 -13.44 -4.31
CA LEU A 197 -6.58 -13.44 -3.11
C LEU A 197 -7.26 -14.05 -1.90
N LEU A 198 -8.43 -13.55 -1.48
CA LEU A 198 -9.02 -14.01 -0.23
C LEU A 198 -9.59 -15.43 -0.38
N ASP A 199 -10.39 -15.67 -1.41
CA ASP A 199 -11.10 -16.94 -1.61
C ASP A 199 -10.26 -18.02 -2.31
N ASN A 200 -9.20 -17.63 -3.03
CA ASN A 200 -8.35 -18.56 -3.78
C ASN A 200 -7.36 -19.32 -2.87
N PRO A 201 -7.41 -20.65 -2.77
CA PRO A 201 -6.45 -21.40 -1.97
C PRO A 201 -5.03 -21.45 -2.55
N MET A 202 -4.83 -21.10 -3.83
CA MET A 202 -3.55 -21.21 -4.55
C MET A 202 -2.68 -19.93 -4.49
N VAL A 203 -2.81 -19.16 -3.42
CA VAL A 203 -1.97 -17.98 -3.16
C VAL A 203 -0.71 -18.41 -2.41
N GLU A 204 0.44 -17.85 -2.79
CA GLU A 204 1.73 -18.19 -2.19
C GLU A 204 2.42 -16.95 -1.61
N THR A 205 3.02 -17.07 -0.44
CA THR A 205 3.96 -16.07 0.09
C THR A 205 5.38 -16.52 -0.25
N SER A 206 6.03 -15.81 -1.17
CA SER A 206 7.29 -16.25 -1.78
C SER A 206 8.41 -15.23 -1.59
N PHE A 207 9.65 -15.71 -1.43
CA PHE A 207 10.84 -14.86 -1.38
C PHE A 207 11.34 -14.42 -2.77
N ASN A 208 10.77 -14.96 -3.86
CA ASN A 208 11.04 -14.51 -5.22
C ASN A 208 10.77 -13.00 -5.37
N PHE A 209 9.76 -12.51 -4.64
CA PHE A 209 9.49 -11.10 -4.45
C PHE A 209 9.61 -10.79 -2.97
N SER A 210 10.54 -9.91 -2.60
CA SER A 210 10.74 -9.57 -1.19
C SER A 210 11.22 -8.13 -1.00
N ILE A 211 10.94 -7.60 0.19
CA ILE A 211 11.56 -6.37 0.67
C ILE A 211 12.76 -6.75 1.53
N ASP A 212 13.96 -6.42 1.06
CA ASP A 212 15.22 -6.66 1.77
C ASP A 212 15.66 -5.40 2.52
N PHE A 213 15.29 -5.31 3.79
CA PHE A 213 15.65 -4.19 4.65
C PHE A 213 17.17 -4.04 4.83
N SER A 214 17.99 -5.08 4.59
CA SER A 214 19.45 -4.94 4.63
C SER A 214 19.99 -4.02 3.53
N ARG A 215 19.26 -3.88 2.41
CA ARG A 215 19.64 -3.06 1.26
C ARG A 215 18.90 -1.73 1.18
N VAL A 216 17.94 -1.51 2.07
CA VAL A 216 17.11 -0.31 2.12
C VAL A 216 17.87 0.85 2.75
N ASN A 217 17.72 2.04 2.16
CA ASN A 217 18.07 3.30 2.80
C ASN A 217 16.90 3.81 3.64
N TYR A 218 16.92 3.55 4.94
CA TYR A 218 15.83 3.93 5.85
C TYR A 218 15.87 5.43 6.18
N SER A 219 14.95 6.19 5.58
CA SER A 219 14.92 7.66 5.66
C SER A 219 13.56 8.20 6.15
N PRO A 220 13.30 8.18 7.47
CA PRO A 220 12.09 8.77 8.05
C PRO A 220 11.98 10.28 7.80
N LYS A 221 10.76 10.79 7.61
CA LYS A 221 10.50 12.25 7.56
C LYS A 221 10.65 12.91 8.95
N ALA A 222 10.32 12.18 10.00
CA ALA A 222 10.43 12.59 11.38
C ALA A 222 11.04 11.46 12.21
N PHE A 223 11.78 11.82 13.25
CA PHE A 223 12.53 10.90 14.08
C PHE A 223 11.92 10.81 15.47
N TYR A 224 11.95 9.61 16.06
CA TYR A 224 11.59 9.41 17.46
C TYR A 224 12.53 10.20 18.37
N ARG A 225 11.95 10.99 19.28
CA ARG A 225 12.69 11.84 20.24
C ARG A 225 12.38 11.50 21.70
N GLY A 226 11.69 10.40 21.96
CA GLY A 226 11.37 10.00 23.32
C GLY A 226 12.58 9.47 24.09
N GLY A 227 12.46 9.42 25.42
CA GLY A 227 13.58 9.02 26.30
C GLY A 227 13.84 7.51 26.38
N LEU A 228 13.00 6.68 25.76
CA LEU A 228 13.18 5.22 25.76
C LEU A 228 14.18 4.80 24.69
N LYS A 229 14.90 3.71 24.94
CA LYS A 229 15.84 3.14 23.98
C LYS A 229 15.29 1.85 23.41
N PHE A 230 15.46 1.67 22.10
CA PHE A 230 15.05 0.48 21.36
C PHE A 230 16.26 -0.13 20.65
N PRO A 231 17.18 -0.77 21.39
CA PRO A 231 18.43 -1.30 20.84
C PRO A 231 18.22 -2.45 19.83
N LYS A 232 16.99 -2.97 19.70
CA LYS A 232 16.62 -4.00 18.72
C LYS A 232 15.91 -3.45 17.51
N HIS A 233 15.76 -2.13 17.41
CA HIS A 233 15.39 -1.52 16.16
C HIS A 233 16.48 -1.81 15.11
N TYR A 234 16.07 -2.24 13.92
CA TYR A 234 16.95 -2.77 12.88
C TYR A 234 17.89 -1.71 12.29
N PHE A 235 17.41 -0.46 12.22
CA PHE A 235 18.16 0.70 11.78
C PHE A 235 18.65 1.54 12.97
N ALA A 236 19.77 2.24 12.80
CA ALA A 236 20.35 3.11 13.83
C ALA A 236 19.43 4.29 14.21
N VAL A 237 18.61 4.75 13.27
CA VAL A 237 17.60 5.78 13.47
C VAL A 237 16.21 5.16 13.49
N ILE A 238 15.32 5.74 14.30
CA ILE A 238 13.94 5.27 14.48
C ILE A 238 13.02 6.39 14.03
N ALA A 239 12.03 6.06 13.20
CA ALA A 239 10.99 7.00 12.81
C ALA A 239 10.13 7.41 14.00
N ASP A 240 9.49 8.58 13.89
CA ASP A 240 8.56 9.05 14.91
C ASP A 240 7.44 8.02 15.16
N MET A 241 7.01 7.91 16.42
CA MET A 241 6.01 6.95 16.85
C MET A 241 5.03 7.62 17.81
N ASN A 242 3.75 7.33 17.66
CA ASN A 242 2.74 7.73 18.63
C ASN A 242 2.82 6.86 19.91
N ASN A 243 2.02 7.18 20.93
CA ASN A 243 2.05 6.46 22.22
C ASN A 243 1.73 4.96 22.09
N GLU A 244 0.83 4.60 21.18
CA GLU A 244 0.38 3.22 20.97
C GLU A 244 1.45 2.38 20.27
N GLU A 245 2.08 2.94 19.25
CA GLU A 245 3.24 2.38 18.56
C GLU A 245 4.43 2.21 19.51
N ILE A 246 4.66 3.17 20.40
CA ILE A 246 5.67 3.07 21.46
C ILE A 246 5.38 1.88 22.39
N ASP A 247 4.11 1.61 22.73
CA ASP A 247 3.74 0.45 23.55
C ASP A 247 3.95 -0.89 22.82
N CYS A 248 3.73 -0.92 21.50
CA CYS A 248 4.10 -2.05 20.66
C CYS A 248 5.63 -2.26 20.64
N ALA A 249 6.40 -1.19 20.42
CA ALA A 249 7.86 -1.22 20.43
C ALA A 249 8.44 -1.72 21.77
N LYS A 250 7.91 -1.27 22.91
CA LYS A 250 8.25 -1.80 24.24
C LYS A 250 7.99 -3.31 24.35
N SER A 251 6.91 -3.78 23.73
CA SER A 251 6.55 -5.19 23.75
C SER A 251 7.54 -6.05 22.96
N PHE A 252 8.08 -5.54 21.83
CA PHE A 252 9.17 -6.20 21.12
C PHE A 252 10.46 -6.29 21.93
N GLU A 253 10.85 -5.21 22.62
CA GLU A 253 12.03 -5.25 23.51
C GLU A 253 11.86 -6.27 24.64
N ARG A 254 10.63 -6.42 25.18
CA ARG A 254 10.32 -7.47 26.15
C ARG A 254 10.40 -8.88 25.57
N LEU A 255 9.93 -9.09 24.33
CA LEU A 255 10.10 -10.37 23.65
C LEU A 255 11.57 -10.70 23.38
N HIS A 256 12.39 -9.69 23.05
CA HIS A 256 13.83 -9.86 22.92
C HIS A 256 14.48 -10.28 24.25
N ALA A 257 14.09 -9.65 25.37
CA ALA A 257 14.57 -10.03 26.69
C ALA A 257 14.23 -11.48 27.07
N GLU A 258 13.15 -12.03 26.50
CA GLU A 258 12.75 -13.45 26.62
C GLU A 258 13.39 -14.36 25.56
N ASN A 259 14.36 -13.86 24.79
CA ASN A 259 15.04 -14.57 23.70
C ASN A 259 14.09 -15.06 22.59
N LYS A 260 13.02 -14.33 22.30
CA LYS A 260 12.04 -14.69 21.25
C LYS A 260 12.14 -13.85 19.98
N LEU A 261 12.63 -12.61 20.10
CA LEU A 261 12.74 -11.66 19.00
C LEU A 261 14.20 -11.27 18.78
N ALA A 262 14.64 -11.25 17.53
CA ALA A 262 16.00 -10.86 17.15
C ALA A 262 16.09 -9.33 17.01
N TYR A 263 15.30 -8.77 16.09
CA TYR A 263 15.23 -7.34 15.78
C TYR A 263 13.93 -7.00 15.06
N TRP A 264 13.60 -5.71 15.00
CA TRP A 264 12.35 -5.20 14.44
C TRP A 264 12.53 -3.84 13.77
N VAL A 265 11.62 -3.45 12.90
CA VAL A 265 11.60 -2.17 12.20
C VAL A 265 10.22 -1.53 12.29
N ARG A 266 10.14 -0.21 12.52
CA ARG A 266 8.94 0.60 12.22
C ARG A 266 8.86 0.78 10.70
N ASN A 267 7.89 0.12 10.08
CA ASN A 267 7.67 0.15 8.64
C ASN A 267 7.17 1.54 8.21
N LEU A 268 7.64 2.05 7.07
CA LEU A 268 7.41 3.44 6.65
C LEU A 268 6.46 3.55 5.47
N GLU A 269 5.16 3.73 5.71
CA GLU A 269 4.20 3.99 4.62
C GLU A 269 4.62 5.17 3.72
N SER A 270 5.28 6.19 4.30
CA SER A 270 5.77 7.35 3.56
C SER A 270 6.90 7.05 2.57
N ASP A 271 7.50 5.86 2.62
CA ASP A 271 8.54 5.39 1.70
C ASP A 271 8.13 4.06 1.01
N PRO A 272 7.18 4.13 0.06
CA PRO A 272 6.55 2.95 -0.53
C PRO A 272 7.49 2.06 -1.36
N LYS A 273 8.70 2.55 -1.68
CA LYS A 273 9.73 1.78 -2.40
C LYS A 273 10.49 0.83 -1.48
N ASN A 274 10.57 1.18 -0.20
CA ASN A 274 11.43 0.52 0.79
C ASN A 274 10.65 -0.10 1.95
N ALA A 275 9.33 0.08 1.97
CA ALA A 275 8.44 -0.46 3.00
C ALA A 275 7.78 -1.76 2.57
N PHE A 276 7.55 -2.64 3.54
CA PHE A 276 6.75 -3.84 3.35
C PHE A 276 5.27 -3.47 3.17
N TRP A 277 4.57 -4.17 2.27
CA TRP A 277 3.16 -3.94 2.03
C TRP A 277 2.43 -5.22 1.62
N LEU A 278 1.11 -5.20 1.78
CA LEU A 278 0.17 -6.22 1.30
C LEU A 278 -0.86 -5.57 0.38
N PRO A 279 -1.35 -6.25 -0.66
CA PRO A 279 -2.36 -5.68 -1.54
C PRO A 279 -3.69 -5.47 -0.81
N THR A 280 -4.45 -4.47 -1.24
CA THR A 280 -5.86 -4.28 -0.89
C THR A 280 -6.67 -4.01 -2.15
N ALA A 281 -8.00 -4.04 -2.09
CA ALA A 281 -8.83 -3.67 -3.23
C ALA A 281 -8.55 -2.23 -3.71
N THR A 282 -8.23 -1.33 -2.78
CA THR A 282 -8.03 0.10 -3.02
C THR A 282 -6.57 0.49 -3.25
N GLY A 283 -5.61 -0.39 -2.97
CA GLY A 283 -4.19 -0.10 -3.17
C GLY A 283 -3.26 -1.02 -2.38
N LYS A 284 -2.49 -0.43 -1.47
CA LYS A 284 -1.49 -1.12 -0.66
C LYS A 284 -1.71 -0.81 0.80
N PHE A 285 -1.62 -1.83 1.63
CA PHE A 285 -1.61 -1.76 3.06
C PHE A 285 -0.18 -1.89 3.57
N TYR A 286 0.29 -0.92 4.36
CA TYR A 286 1.62 -0.88 4.97
C TYR A 286 1.49 -1.14 6.48
N PRO A 287 1.67 -2.38 6.96
CA PRO A 287 1.53 -2.70 8.37
C PRO A 287 2.58 -1.98 9.21
N ASP A 288 2.26 -1.65 10.45
CA ASP A 288 3.11 -0.78 11.24
C ASP A 288 4.54 -1.27 11.52
N PHE A 289 4.70 -2.55 11.79
CA PHE A 289 5.96 -3.14 12.23
C PHE A 289 6.26 -4.44 11.53
N VAL A 290 7.55 -4.70 11.37
CA VAL A 290 8.07 -5.97 10.86
C VAL A 290 9.19 -6.43 11.79
N ALA A 291 9.23 -7.71 12.14
CA ALA A 291 10.17 -8.27 13.09
C ALA A 291 10.70 -9.63 12.64
N MET A 292 11.97 -9.88 12.94
CA MET A 292 12.59 -11.20 12.83
C MET A 292 12.56 -11.87 14.20
N LEU A 293 12.02 -13.09 14.27
CA LEU A 293 12.05 -13.92 15.48
C LEU A 293 13.34 -14.75 15.53
N ASN A 294 13.73 -15.16 16.74
CA ASN A 294 14.96 -15.95 16.93
C ASN A 294 14.87 -17.37 16.33
N ASP A 295 13.66 -17.86 16.06
CA ASP A 295 13.43 -19.13 15.37
C ASP A 295 13.38 -19.00 13.83
N GLY A 296 13.67 -17.79 13.31
CA GLY A 296 13.74 -17.50 11.88
C GLY A 296 12.40 -17.12 11.23
N ARG A 297 11.29 -17.14 11.98
CA ARG A 297 10.00 -16.65 11.46
C ARG A 297 9.94 -15.13 11.40
N LEU A 298 9.16 -14.62 10.45
CA LEU A 298 8.91 -13.19 10.26
C LEU A 298 7.56 -12.81 10.85
N LEU A 299 7.53 -11.81 11.72
CA LEU A 299 6.31 -11.29 12.32
C LEU A 299 6.00 -9.90 11.75
N VAL A 300 4.79 -9.72 11.25
CA VAL A 300 4.25 -8.43 10.82
C VAL A 300 3.13 -8.03 11.76
N VAL A 301 3.15 -6.78 12.22
CA VAL A 301 2.20 -6.27 13.21
C VAL A 301 1.62 -4.95 12.74
N GLU A 302 0.30 -4.87 12.77
CA GLU A 302 -0.45 -3.63 12.61
C GLU A 302 -1.07 -3.28 13.95
N TYR A 303 -0.86 -2.06 14.45
CA TYR A 303 -1.55 -1.60 15.65
C TYR A 303 -2.85 -0.87 15.28
N LYS A 304 -3.95 -1.22 15.93
CA LYS A 304 -5.23 -0.52 15.79
C LYS A 304 -5.65 0.12 17.12
N GLY A 305 -5.85 1.43 17.09
CA GLY A 305 -6.47 2.18 18.18
C GLY A 305 -7.94 1.80 18.39
N ASP A 306 -8.45 2.03 19.61
CA ASP A 306 -9.73 1.52 20.13
C ASP A 306 -10.99 1.95 19.31
N GLN A 307 -10.90 2.88 18.35
CA GLN A 307 -12.04 3.35 17.53
C GLN A 307 -12.17 2.70 16.14
N LEU A 308 -11.22 1.84 15.72
CA LEU A 308 -11.14 1.37 14.32
C LEU A 308 -11.47 -0.11 14.13
N VAL A 309 -11.81 -0.85 15.18
CA VAL A 309 -11.91 -2.32 15.16
C VAL A 309 -13.01 -2.84 14.21
N THR A 310 -13.98 -2.01 13.81
CA THR A 310 -15.18 -2.46 13.07
C THR A 310 -15.36 -1.89 11.66
N ASN A 311 -14.46 -1.03 11.16
CA ASN A 311 -14.60 -0.53 9.79
C ASN A 311 -14.18 -1.60 8.75
N ASP A 312 -14.76 -1.53 7.55
CA ASP A 312 -14.53 -2.55 6.53
C ASP A 312 -13.07 -2.58 6.04
N ASP A 313 -12.37 -1.44 6.10
CA ASP A 313 -10.92 -1.34 5.85
C ASP A 313 -10.09 -2.21 6.81
N SER A 314 -10.38 -2.19 8.12
CA SER A 314 -9.65 -3.01 9.08
C SER A 314 -9.92 -4.50 8.90
N LYS A 315 -11.14 -4.88 8.48
CA LYS A 315 -11.47 -6.27 8.14
C LYS A 315 -10.69 -6.74 6.93
N GLU A 316 -10.62 -5.93 5.88
CA GLU A 316 -9.83 -6.21 4.67
C GLU A 316 -8.35 -6.41 5.00
N LYS A 317 -7.75 -5.46 5.74
CA LYS A 317 -6.35 -5.51 6.18
C LYS A 317 -6.03 -6.75 7.02
N ASN A 318 -6.95 -7.14 7.90
CA ASN A 318 -6.80 -8.35 8.71
C ASN A 318 -6.92 -9.62 7.86
N ALA A 319 -7.86 -9.65 6.92
CA ALA A 319 -8.07 -10.78 6.03
C ALA A 319 -6.82 -11.02 5.15
N ILE A 320 -6.27 -9.97 4.53
CA ILE A 320 -5.08 -10.13 3.70
C ILE A 320 -3.83 -10.46 4.51
N GLY A 321 -3.67 -9.90 5.70
CA GLY A 321 -2.57 -10.25 6.60
C GLY A 321 -2.61 -11.72 7.00
N ARG A 322 -3.79 -12.25 7.34
CA ARG A 322 -3.99 -13.68 7.60
C ARG A 322 -3.75 -14.54 6.37
N LYS A 323 -4.14 -14.07 5.19
CA LYS A 323 -3.86 -14.78 3.94
C LYS A 323 -2.37 -14.91 3.68
N TRP A 324 -1.63 -13.82 3.87
CA TRP A 324 -0.18 -13.79 3.73
C TRP A 324 0.53 -14.73 4.70
N GLU A 325 0.07 -14.81 5.95
CA GLU A 325 0.56 -15.78 6.93
C GLU A 325 0.26 -17.22 6.50
N ALA A 326 -0.99 -17.52 6.13
CA ALA A 326 -1.41 -18.87 5.75
C ALA A 326 -0.67 -19.38 4.51
N ALA A 327 -0.37 -18.49 3.56
CA ALA A 327 0.34 -18.79 2.32
C ALA A 327 1.87 -18.96 2.48
N SER A 328 2.41 -18.86 3.70
CA SER A 328 3.86 -18.85 3.95
C SER A 328 4.48 -20.19 4.35
N ASN A 329 3.66 -21.25 4.50
CA ASN A 329 4.08 -22.53 5.07
C ASN A 329 4.77 -22.38 6.45
N GLY A 330 4.21 -21.52 7.32
CA GLY A 330 4.66 -21.31 8.69
C GLY A 330 5.88 -20.41 8.85
N LYS A 331 6.37 -19.79 7.77
CA LYS A 331 7.53 -18.89 7.80
C LYS A 331 7.18 -17.48 8.27
N THR A 332 5.93 -17.08 8.14
CA THR A 332 5.48 -15.73 8.50
C THR A 332 4.29 -15.76 9.45
N LEU A 333 4.10 -14.66 10.18
CA LEU A 333 3.06 -14.45 11.17
C LEU A 333 2.50 -13.03 11.01
N PHE A 334 1.19 -12.87 11.04
CA PHE A 334 0.53 -11.58 11.01
C PHE A 334 -0.32 -11.34 12.26
N LEU A 335 -0.17 -10.19 12.90
CA LEU A 335 -0.98 -9.79 14.05
C LEU A 335 -1.56 -8.40 13.82
N MET A 336 -2.89 -8.29 13.93
CA MET A 336 -3.54 -7.02 14.18
C MET A 336 -3.67 -6.84 15.69
N ALA A 337 -2.78 -6.03 16.26
CA ALA A 337 -2.73 -5.77 17.69
C ALA A 337 -3.69 -4.66 18.07
N VAL A 338 -4.36 -4.82 19.21
CA VAL A 338 -5.20 -3.80 19.83
C VAL A 338 -4.72 -3.56 21.25
N LYS A 339 -5.13 -2.43 21.85
CA LYS A 339 -4.77 -2.11 23.24
C LYS A 339 -5.15 -3.23 24.21
N LYS A 340 -6.33 -3.82 24.00
CA LYS A 340 -6.84 -4.96 24.74
C LYS A 340 -7.74 -5.80 23.83
N ASP A 341 -7.44 -7.08 23.67
CA ASP A 341 -8.25 -7.99 22.86
C ASP A 341 -9.47 -8.53 23.62
N GLU A 342 -10.26 -9.37 22.96
CA GLU A 342 -11.45 -10.02 23.53
C GLU A 342 -11.14 -10.92 24.75
N ASN A 343 -9.90 -11.42 24.86
CA ASN A 343 -9.43 -12.21 26.00
C ASN A 343 -8.87 -11.34 27.13
N GLY A 344 -8.91 -10.01 26.98
CA GLY A 344 -8.35 -9.06 27.92
C GLY A 344 -6.83 -8.93 27.83
N TYR A 345 -6.19 -9.48 26.80
CA TYR A 345 -4.74 -9.43 26.60
C TYR A 345 -4.32 -8.07 26.07
N GLY A 346 -3.31 -7.48 26.69
CA GLY A 346 -2.60 -6.34 26.10
C GLY A 346 -1.69 -6.78 24.97
N VAL A 347 -1.10 -5.79 24.28
CA VAL A 347 -0.24 -5.97 23.10
C VAL A 347 0.84 -7.04 23.30
N TYR A 348 1.58 -6.97 24.40
CA TYR A 348 2.62 -7.95 24.70
C TYR A 348 2.08 -9.39 24.85
N GLN A 349 0.93 -9.57 25.52
CA GLN A 349 0.32 -10.91 25.65
C GLN A 349 -0.18 -11.43 24.30
N GLN A 350 -0.79 -10.57 23.48
CA GLN A 350 -1.22 -10.93 22.12
C GLN A 350 -0.02 -11.36 21.26
N LEU A 351 1.07 -10.59 21.28
CA LEU A 351 2.32 -10.92 20.59
C LEU A 351 2.88 -12.26 21.05
N LYS A 352 2.96 -12.48 22.36
CA LYS A 352 3.45 -13.74 22.94
C LYS A 352 2.59 -14.94 22.54
N ALA A 353 1.27 -14.78 22.54
CA ALA A 353 0.34 -15.82 22.11
C ALA A 353 0.47 -16.12 20.61
N LYS A 354 0.71 -15.08 19.78
CA LYS A 354 0.86 -15.23 18.32
C LYS A 354 2.09 -16.05 17.96
N ILE A 355 3.23 -15.73 18.56
CA ILE A 355 4.51 -16.39 18.24
C ILE A 355 4.66 -17.76 18.92
N ALA A 356 3.77 -18.15 19.83
CA ALA A 356 3.80 -19.48 20.44
C ALA A 356 3.20 -20.57 19.54
N ARG A 357 2.57 -20.20 18.43
CA ARG A 357 1.87 -21.10 17.49
C ARG A 357 2.81 -21.84 16.56
#